data_AF-A0A1B1R1W1-F1
#
_entry.id   AF-A0A1B1R1W1-F1
#
_cell.length_a   1.000
_cell.length_b   1.000
_cell.length_c   1.000
_cell.angle_alpha   90.00
_cell.angle_beta   90.00
_cell.angle_gamma   90.00
#
_symmetry.space_group_name_H-M   'P 1'
#
loop_
_entity.id
_entity.type
_entity.pdbx_description
1 polymer ?
#
loop_
_entity_poly.entity_id
_entity_poly.type
_entity_poly.pdbx_seq_one_letter_code
_entity_poly.pdbx_strand_id
1 'polypeptide(L)'
;AKAMKKDRAPGDDSSVEEMEKLCKYIYSHDDSDRIRTRAILCHIYNHALHDNWFQARDLLLMSHLQENVQHSDPSTQILYNRTMANLGLCAFRRGNVKEAHGCLVEL
;
A
#
# COMPACT_ATOMS: atom_id res chain seq x y z
N ALA A 1 -12.44 -15.99 -27.39
CA ALA A 1 -10.98 -15.79 -27.41
C ALA A 1 -10.43 -16.07 -26.01
N LYS A 2 -9.78 -17.21 -25.79
CA LYS A 2 -9.14 -17.56 -24.53
C LYS A 2 -7.81 -16.83 -24.46
N ALA A 3 -7.64 -15.94 -23.48
CA ALA A 3 -6.38 -15.26 -23.23
C ALA A 3 -5.29 -16.30 -22.95
N MET A 4 -4.20 -16.23 -23.70
CA MET A 4 -2.99 -17.01 -23.49
C MET A 4 -2.47 -16.73 -22.08
N LYS A 5 -2.56 -17.70 -21.17
CA LYS A 5 -1.72 -17.75 -19.99
C LYS A 5 -0.29 -17.93 -20.49
N LYS A 6 0.45 -16.83 -20.54
CA LYS A 6 1.89 -16.83 -20.79
C LYS A 6 2.54 -17.48 -19.57
N ASP A 7 2.99 -18.73 -19.71
CA ASP A 7 3.87 -19.39 -18.74
C ASP A 7 5.12 -18.53 -18.58
N ARG A 8 5.16 -17.68 -17.55
CA ARG A 8 6.35 -16.90 -17.17
C ARG A 8 7.26 -17.77 -16.30
N ALA A 9 8.56 -17.63 -16.51
CA ALA A 9 9.59 -18.34 -15.76
C ALA A 9 9.47 -18.04 -14.25
N PRO A 10 9.77 -19.01 -13.37
CA PRO A 10 9.82 -18.77 -11.93
C PRO A 10 10.97 -17.79 -11.64
N GLY A 11 10.63 -16.52 -11.36
CA GLY A 11 11.58 -15.43 -11.13
C GLY A 11 11.38 -14.15 -11.94
N ASP A 12 10.34 -14.07 -12.79
CA ASP A 12 9.96 -12.85 -13.56
C ASP A 12 8.72 -12.14 -12.98
N ASP A 13 8.32 -12.47 -11.76
CA ASP A 13 7.28 -11.70 -11.08
C ASP A 13 7.86 -10.34 -10.67
N SER A 14 7.20 -9.25 -11.04
CA SER A 14 7.58 -7.92 -10.56
C SER A 14 7.46 -7.87 -9.03
N SER A 15 8.29 -7.06 -8.36
CA SER A 15 8.17 -6.82 -6.91
C SER A 15 6.75 -6.40 -6.50
N VAL A 16 5.98 -5.80 -7.42
CA VAL A 16 4.56 -5.49 -7.24
C VAL A 16 3.68 -6.74 -7.22
N GLU A 17 3.89 -7.68 -8.16
CA GLU A 17 3.10 -8.90 -8.27
C GLU A 17 3.35 -9.84 -7.08
N GLU A 18 4.60 -9.95 -6.62
CA GLU A 18 4.93 -10.74 -5.42
C GLU A 18 4.32 -10.13 -4.15
N MET A 19 4.47 -8.81 -3.96
CA MET A 19 3.86 -8.08 -2.83
C MET A 19 2.34 -8.26 -2.81
N GLU A 20 1.69 -8.15 -3.96
CA GLU A 20 0.24 -8.31 -4.07
C GLU A 20 -0.20 -9.74 -3.71
N LYS A 21 0.51 -10.77 -4.21
CA LYS A 21 0.23 -12.18 -3.87
C LYS A 21 0.35 -12.43 -2.36
N LEU A 22 1.43 -11.95 -1.74
CA LEU A 22 1.68 -12.13 -0.31
C LEU A 22 0.66 -11.37 0.56
N CYS A 23 0.32 -10.13 0.19
CA CYS A 23 -0.67 -9.35 0.93
C CYS A 23 -2.07 -9.99 0.83
N LYS A 24 -2.49 -10.47 -0.35
CA LYS A 24 -3.76 -11.20 -0.53
C LYS A 24 -3.79 -12.50 0.27
N TYR A 25 -2.67 -13.19 0.39
CA TYR A 25 -2.58 -14.38 1.23
C TYR A 25 -2.84 -14.04 2.70
N ILE A 26 -2.19 -13.00 3.23
CA ILE A 26 -2.41 -12.52 4.60
C ILE A 26 -3.87 -12.09 4.80
N TYR A 27 -4.49 -11.41 3.83
CA TYR A 27 -5.89 -10.96 3.96
C TYR A 27 -6.89 -12.11 4.04
N SER A 28 -6.55 -13.28 3.49
CA SER A 28 -7.44 -14.45 3.42
C SER A 28 -7.16 -15.51 4.49
N HIS A 29 -5.94 -15.57 5.02
CA HIS A 29 -5.52 -16.62 5.96
C HIS A 29 -5.22 -16.11 7.37
N ASP A 30 -5.18 -14.79 7.58
CA ASP A 30 -4.85 -14.21 8.88
C ASP A 30 -6.03 -13.41 9.46
N ASP A 31 -6.44 -13.80 10.67
CA ASP A 31 -7.46 -13.12 11.46
C ASP A 31 -6.87 -12.02 12.35
N SER A 32 -5.54 -11.88 12.41
CA SER A 32 -4.87 -10.85 13.20
C SER A 32 -4.94 -9.48 12.53
N ASP A 33 -5.71 -8.56 13.12
CA ASP A 33 -5.85 -7.17 12.66
C ASP A 33 -4.49 -6.44 12.58
N ARG A 34 -3.54 -6.79 13.45
CA ARG A 34 -2.20 -6.18 13.47
C ARG A 34 -1.39 -6.56 12.22
N ILE A 35 -1.38 -7.85 11.88
CA ILE A 35 -0.60 -8.34 10.72
C ILE A 35 -1.25 -7.85 9.43
N ARG A 36 -2.58 -7.87 9.36
CA ARG A 36 -3.35 -7.31 8.24
C ARG A 36 -3.05 -5.82 8.04
N THR A 37 -3.09 -5.02 9.09
CA THR A 37 -2.76 -3.58 9.04
C THR A 37 -1.35 -3.34 8.51
N ARG A 38 -0.36 -4.07 9.02
CA ARG A 38 1.03 -3.94 8.56
C ARG A 38 1.20 -4.39 7.12
N ALA A 39 0.52 -5.45 6.69
CA ALA A 39 0.54 -5.90 5.31
C ALA A 39 -0.02 -4.81 4.36
N ILE A 40 -1.15 -4.20 4.71
CA ILE A 40 -1.74 -3.10 3.93
C ILE A 40 -0.76 -1.92 3.84
N LEU A 41 -0.15 -1.52 4.96
CA LEU A 41 0.83 -0.43 4.99
C LEU A 41 2.02 -0.68 4.08
N CYS A 42 2.58 -1.89 4.10
CA CYS A 42 3.67 -2.28 3.22
C CYS A 42 3.22 -2.32 1.75
N HIS A 43 2.00 -2.76 1.47
CA HIS A 43 1.42 -2.80 0.13
C HIS A 43 1.30 -1.40 -0.47
N ILE A 44 0.75 -0.44 0.30
CA ILE A 44 0.64 0.97 -0.10
C ILE A 44 2.03 1.56 -0.32
N TYR A 45 2.97 1.31 0.58
CA TYR A 45 4.35 1.78 0.45
C TYR A 45 5.00 1.32 -0.85
N ASN A 46 4.82 0.04 -1.21
CA ASN A 46 5.34 -0.50 -2.47
C ASN A 46 4.70 0.18 -3.68
N HIS A 47 3.37 0.36 -3.72
CA HIS A 47 2.73 1.10 -4.80
C HIS A 47 3.23 2.55 -4.90
N ALA A 48 3.44 3.22 -3.76
CA ALA A 48 3.98 4.58 -3.74
C ALA A 48 5.43 4.66 -4.26
N LEU A 49 6.25 3.62 -4.05
CA LEU A 49 7.61 3.53 -4.62
C LEU A 49 7.59 3.37 -6.13
N HIS A 50 6.66 2.59 -6.67
CA HIS A 50 6.50 2.36 -8.10
C HIS A 50 5.70 3.48 -8.82
N ASP A 51 5.55 4.63 -8.19
CA ASP A 51 4.77 5.78 -8.67
C ASP A 51 3.29 5.45 -8.98
N ASN A 52 2.74 4.37 -8.43
CA ASN A 52 1.35 3.95 -8.65
C ASN A 52 0.41 4.64 -7.64
N TRP A 53 0.32 5.97 -7.78
CA TRP A 53 -0.41 6.81 -6.82
C TRP A 53 -1.89 6.43 -6.67
N PHE A 54 -2.60 6.22 -7.78
CA PHE A 54 -4.05 5.92 -7.74
C PHE A 54 -4.32 4.65 -6.94
N GLN A 55 -3.58 3.57 -7.23
CA GLN A 55 -3.72 2.29 -6.54
C GLN A 55 -3.36 2.43 -5.05
N ALA A 56 -2.28 3.14 -4.73
CA ALA A 56 -1.85 3.37 -3.35
C ALA A 56 -2.91 4.17 -2.55
N ARG A 57 -3.48 5.22 -3.15
CA ARG A 57 -4.54 6.03 -2.55
C ARG A 57 -5.81 5.19 -2.32
N ASP A 58 -6.25 4.46 -3.33
CA ASP A 58 -7.49 3.69 -3.23
C ASP A 58 -7.36 2.59 -2.17
N LEU A 59 -6.19 1.92 -2.07
CA LEU A 59 -5.87 0.99 -0.98
C LEU A 59 -5.90 1.65 0.40
N LEU A 60 -5.33 2.85 0.55
CA LEU A 60 -5.37 3.60 1.82
C LEU A 60 -6.81 3.93 2.24
N LEU A 61 -7.65 4.37 1.30
CA LEU A 61 -9.04 4.73 1.57
C LEU A 61 -9.89 3.50 1.88
N MET A 62 -9.76 2.41 1.11
CA MET A 62 -10.54 1.18 1.31
C MET A 62 -10.23 0.47 2.62
N SER A 63 -9.04 0.67 3.17
CA SER A 63 -8.59 -0.01 4.39
C SER A 63 -8.97 0.72 5.69
N HIS A 64 -9.51 1.94 5.60
CA HIS A 64 -9.89 2.75 6.76
C HIS A 64 -8.77 2.90 7.80
N LEU A 65 -7.51 2.93 7.33
CA LEU A 65 -6.34 2.91 8.21
C LEU A 65 -6.27 4.11 9.15
N GLN A 66 -6.81 5.26 8.75
CA GLN A 66 -6.85 6.48 9.57
C GLN A 66 -7.57 6.26 10.91
N GLU A 67 -8.61 5.43 10.95
CA GLU A 67 -9.39 5.14 12.16
C GLU A 67 -8.71 4.08 13.04
N ASN A 68 -8.03 3.12 12.42
CA ASN A 68 -7.45 1.95 13.09
C ASN A 68 -6.01 2.19 13.59
N VAL A 69 -5.25 3.09 12.96
CA VAL A 69 -3.83 3.30 13.26
C VAL A 69 -3.59 3.94 14.64
N GLN A 70 -4.50 4.81 15.09
CA GLN A 70 -4.34 5.51 16.38
C GLN A 70 -4.33 4.56 17.58
N HIS A 71 -5.03 3.43 17.47
CA HIS A 71 -5.11 2.39 18.49
C HIS A 71 -4.04 1.30 18.32
N SER A 72 -3.23 1.37 17.25
CA SER A 72 -2.18 0.40 16.95
C SER A 72 -0.91 0.67 17.76
N ASP A 73 -0.02 -0.32 17.84
CA ASP A 73 1.26 -0.19 18.54
C ASP A 73 2.14 0.92 17.93
N PRO A 74 3.02 1.58 18.72
CA PRO A 74 3.83 2.71 18.25
C PRO A 74 4.66 2.39 17.01
N SER A 75 5.13 1.15 16.85
CA SER A 75 5.89 0.74 15.65
C SER A 75 5.02 0.76 14.38
N THR A 76 3.74 0.41 14.49
CA THR A 76 2.78 0.45 13.37
C THR A 76 2.40 1.89 13.03
N GLN A 77 2.26 2.77 14.02
CA GLN A 77 2.03 4.21 13.79
C GLN A 77 3.20 4.87 13.02
N ILE A 78 4.45 4.55 13.41
CA ILE A 78 5.64 5.03 12.69
C ILE A 78 5.64 4.53 11.24
N LEU A 79 5.26 3.26 11.01
CA LEU A 79 5.16 2.71 9.66
C LEU A 79 4.10 3.45 8.83
N TYR A 80 2.93 3.73 9.41
CA TYR A 80 1.89 4.52 8.77
C TYR A 80 2.37 5.92 8.39
N ASN A 81 3.01 6.65 9.31
CA ASN A 81 3.54 7.98 9.03
C ASN A 81 4.56 7.95 7.89
N ARG A 82 5.44 6.94 7.86
CA ARG A 82 6.39 6.73 6.74
C ARG A 82 5.67 6.47 5.42
N THR A 83 4.63 5.64 5.43
CA THR A 83 3.83 5.34 4.24
C THR A 83 3.08 6.57 3.75
N MET A 84 2.49 7.36 4.64
CA MET A 84 1.79 8.61 4.30
C MET A 84 2.72 9.65 3.69
N ALA A 85 3.92 9.84 4.26
CA ALA A 85 4.92 10.74 3.71
C ALA A 85 5.35 10.30 2.29
N ASN A 86 5.57 9.00 2.08
CA ASN A 86 5.91 8.46 0.77
C ASN A 86 4.77 8.59 -0.25
N LEU A 87 3.52 8.41 0.20
CA LEU A 87 2.34 8.60 -0.64
C LEU A 87 2.19 10.07 -1.05
N GLY A 88 2.40 11.01 -0.13
CA GLY A 88 2.44 12.44 -0.42
C GLY A 88 3.53 12.81 -1.42
N LEU A 89 4.74 12.23 -1.29
CA LEU A 89 5.81 12.41 -2.26
C LEU A 89 5.45 11.82 -3.64
N CYS A 90 4.85 10.63 -3.68
CA CYS A 90 4.36 10.01 -4.91
C CYS A 90 3.30 10.89 -5.61
N ALA A 91 2.35 11.44 -4.85
CA ALA A 91 1.35 12.39 -5.34
C ALA A 91 2.02 13.63 -5.94
N PHE A 92 3.02 14.18 -5.26
CA PHE A 92 3.78 15.33 -5.74
C PHE A 92 4.54 15.02 -7.04
N ARG A 93 5.23 13.86 -7.12
CA ARG A 93 5.94 13.43 -8.34
C ARG A 93 5.00 13.26 -9.54
N ARG A 94 3.75 12.87 -9.31
CA ARG A 94 2.71 12.74 -10.35
C ARG A 94 2.03 14.06 -10.72
N GLY A 95 2.39 15.18 -10.09
CA GLY A 95 1.80 16.50 -10.35
C GLY A 95 0.52 16.80 -9.56
N ASN A 96 0.10 15.91 -8.66
CA ASN A 96 -1.10 16.06 -7.84
C ASN A 96 -0.79 16.85 -6.55
N VAL A 97 -0.40 18.11 -6.69
CA VAL A 97 0.09 18.94 -5.57
C VAL A 97 -0.96 19.14 -4.47
N LYS A 98 -2.25 19.28 -4.82
CA LYS A 98 -3.33 19.41 -3.84
C LYS A 98 -3.49 18.17 -2.96
N GLU A 99 -3.37 16.99 -3.57
CA GLU A 99 -3.51 15.71 -2.86
C GLU A 99 -2.25 15.37 -2.07
N ALA A 100 -1.08 15.74 -2.59
CA ALA A 100 0.18 15.69 -1.85
C ALA A 100 0.10 16.51 -0.56
N HIS A 101 -0.42 17.74 -0.65
CA HIS A 101 -0.64 18.61 0.50
C HIS A 101 -1.62 17.96 1.50
N GLY A 102 -2.73 17.39 1.03
CA GLY A 102 -3.69 16.68 1.89
C GLY A 102 -3.07 15.48 2.63
N CYS A 103 -2.15 14.74 2.01
CA CYS A 103 -1.47 13.61 2.68
C CYS A 103 -0.44 14.07 3.72
N LEU A 104 0.17 15.24 3.52
CA LEU A 104 1.29 15.72 4.33
C LEU A 104 0.86 16.65 5.48
N VAL A 105 -0.28 17.33 5.36
CA VAL A 105 -0.81 18.21 6.42
C VAL A 105 -1.38 17.43 7.59
N GLU A 106 -1.94 16.25 7.33
CA GLU A 106 -2.59 15.39 8.34
C GLU A 106 -1.62 14.49 9.12
N LEU A 107 -0.31 14.74 8.98
CA LEU A 107 0.78 13.91 9.50
C LEU A 107 1.42 14.53 10.74
#